data_AF-A0A933JT19-F1
#
_entry.id   AF-A0A933JT19-F1
#
_cell.length_a   1.000
_cell.length_b   1.000
_cell.length_c   1.000
_cell.angle_alpha   90.00
_cell.angle_beta   90.00
_cell.angle_gamma   90.00
#
_symmetry.space_group_name_H-M   'P 1'
#
loop_
_entity.id
_entity.type
_entity.pdbx_description
1 polymer ?
#
loop_
_entity_poly.entity_id
_entity_poly.type
_entity_poly.pdbx_seq_one_letter_code
_entity_poly.pdbx_strand_id
1 'polypeptide(L)'
;MTLVSIALVLLAVPDPAQPVPTLQTIDVPAMAGSLAPNLSVAGDAVVLSWLEPAGKTAPSHRLRYARLGVASFEGPSTIVESQSIFANWADLPSVTVAPNGSMLAHFAEKSASDPYAYDVQLAYLAKGATVWKRLGAAHDDRTPTEHGFVSVVAHGVDEFRLFWLDGRELAAREKSGSMTLRTAIVSGEGLREPRVLDARVCDCCGTRAVEAARGPIVVYRDRTEDEVRDISHVEQVAGQWTQPKSVFDDHWKISGCPVNGPAVDAAKDQVVVAWFTGSAAPAAQVALSQDGGATFGAPISVAGGTKHVEGRLDVVLDRGTAIASWLAGNGESTTQLWVRRVAPDGSRGKAIAILTTSPSRASGFPRMVKRAGDLVFAWTDPGPPSRVRAGALRLDAVPMPDGPASGQLTKQSGTDLTARNPLEGYRATDLEGKSASISDLKGRVVLVNLWATWCEPCRAEAPEFRRLRDLFGPRGLVVVGISTDGPNELELVRRFSEASKCYDLVWRDSAAMQRFGVPALPASYLLDRAGRVAWSKLGTATSSDSELRSILEKVL
;
A
#
# COMPACT_ATOMS: atom_id res chain seq x y z
N MET A 1 -47.18 -10.20 -53.99
CA MET A 1 -46.96 -10.20 -52.52
C MET A 1 -45.46 -10.25 -52.28
N THR A 2 -44.85 -9.11 -51.97
CA THR A 2 -43.42 -9.01 -51.65
C THR A 2 -43.34 -8.61 -50.18
N LEU A 3 -42.90 -9.52 -49.32
CA LEU A 3 -42.74 -9.29 -47.88
C LEU A 3 -41.36 -8.68 -47.65
N VAL A 4 -41.32 -7.43 -47.21
CA VAL A 4 -40.12 -6.75 -46.71
C VAL A 4 -39.96 -7.11 -45.23
N SER A 5 -38.86 -7.77 -44.87
CA SER A 5 -38.48 -8.00 -43.47
C SER A 5 -37.69 -6.80 -42.97
N ILE A 6 -38.22 -6.10 -41.96
CA ILE A 6 -37.53 -5.03 -41.25
C ILE A 6 -36.76 -5.67 -40.09
N ALA A 7 -35.43 -5.61 -40.14
CA ALA A 7 -34.57 -5.99 -39.03
C ALA A 7 -34.49 -4.84 -38.02
N LEU A 8 -34.99 -5.07 -36.80
CA LEU A 8 -34.90 -4.13 -35.68
C LEU A 8 -33.48 -4.23 -35.09
N VAL A 9 -32.65 -3.22 -35.31
CA VAL A 9 -31.35 -3.10 -34.63
C VAL A 9 -31.59 -2.55 -33.22
N LEU A 10 -31.52 -3.43 -32.22
CA LEU A 10 -31.45 -3.05 -30.81
C LEU A 10 -30.10 -2.35 -30.56
N LEU A 11 -30.10 -1.02 -30.57
CA LEU A 11 -29.01 -0.21 -30.05
C LEU A 11 -28.92 -0.46 -28.54
N ALA A 12 -27.84 -1.08 -28.09
CA ALA A 12 -27.51 -1.19 -26.68
C ALA A 12 -27.36 0.24 -26.11
N VAL A 13 -28.29 0.61 -25.24
CA VAL A 13 -28.17 1.83 -24.43
C VAL A 13 -26.99 1.61 -23.48
N PRO A 14 -25.98 2.48 -23.45
CA PRO A 14 -24.93 2.39 -22.45
C PRO A 14 -25.57 2.46 -21.06
N ASP A 15 -25.23 1.50 -20.22
CA ASP A 15 -25.63 1.44 -18.80
C ASP A 15 -25.36 2.82 -18.17
N PRO A 16 -26.37 3.51 -17.59
CA PRO A 16 -26.13 4.81 -16.96
C PRO A 16 -25.05 4.65 -15.92
N ALA A 17 -23.96 5.43 -16.07
CA ALA A 17 -22.84 5.40 -15.15
C ALA A 17 -23.35 5.44 -13.71
N GLN A 18 -23.18 4.32 -12.98
CA GLN A 18 -23.52 4.23 -11.56
C GLN A 18 -22.95 5.46 -10.85
N PRO A 19 -23.75 6.22 -10.09
CA PRO A 19 -23.29 7.44 -9.46
C PRO A 19 -22.06 7.13 -8.62
N VAL A 20 -20.97 7.88 -8.85
CA VAL A 20 -19.76 7.77 -8.04
C VAL A 20 -20.18 8.09 -6.60
N PRO A 21 -19.92 7.20 -5.62
CA PRO A 21 -20.31 7.46 -4.25
C PRO A 21 -19.55 8.70 -3.76
N THR A 22 -20.29 9.78 -3.51
CA THR A 22 -19.74 11.04 -3.04
C THR A 22 -19.52 10.98 -1.54
N LEU A 23 -18.37 11.45 -1.09
CA LEU A 23 -18.08 11.63 0.32
C LEU A 23 -19.09 12.62 0.94
N GLN A 24 -19.79 12.19 2.00
CA GLN A 24 -20.68 13.06 2.75
C GLN A 24 -19.84 13.99 3.63
N THR A 25 -19.87 15.30 3.36
CA THR A 25 -19.13 16.28 4.17
C THR A 25 -19.54 16.24 5.63
N ILE A 26 -18.55 16.30 6.53
CA ILE A 26 -18.73 16.51 7.96
C ILE A 26 -18.16 17.88 8.30
N ASP A 27 -18.93 18.69 9.00
CA ASP A 27 -18.47 20.02 9.43
C ASP A 27 -17.30 19.90 10.42
N VAL A 28 -16.19 20.56 10.07
CA VAL A 28 -15.00 20.67 10.89
C VAL A 28 -14.84 22.13 11.33
N PRO A 29 -14.70 22.41 12.64
CA PRO A 29 -14.48 23.76 13.15
C PRO A 29 -13.02 24.24 12.98
N ALA A 30 -12.39 23.94 11.85
CA ALA A 30 -11.01 24.31 11.54
C ALA A 30 -10.95 25.65 10.79
N MET A 31 -10.03 26.52 11.21
CA MET A 31 -9.87 27.85 10.62
C MET A 31 -9.16 27.81 9.26
N ALA A 32 -9.20 28.94 8.54
CA ALA A 32 -8.34 29.19 7.39
C ALA A 32 -6.85 29.07 7.77
N GLY A 33 -6.07 28.43 6.89
CA GLY A 33 -4.66 28.10 7.09
C GLY A 33 -4.42 26.82 7.89
N SER A 34 -5.47 26.07 8.25
CA SER A 34 -5.32 24.81 8.97
C SER A 34 -4.72 23.71 8.09
N LEU A 35 -3.98 22.78 8.73
CA LEU A 35 -3.29 21.67 8.08
C LEU A 35 -3.07 20.48 9.03
N ALA A 36 -2.45 19.43 8.49
CA ALA A 36 -1.96 18.25 9.20
C ALA A 36 -3.04 17.57 10.07
N PRO A 37 -4.21 17.20 9.49
CA PRO A 37 -5.23 16.51 10.23
C PRO A 37 -4.79 15.10 10.62
N ASN A 38 -5.17 14.65 11.80
CA ASN A 38 -5.03 13.26 12.23
C ASN A 38 -6.33 12.76 12.88
N LEU A 39 -6.60 11.48 12.69
CA LEU A 39 -7.79 10.82 13.23
C LEU A 39 -7.36 9.69 14.15
N SER A 40 -8.02 9.59 15.30
CA SER A 40 -7.89 8.45 16.20
C SER A 40 -9.25 7.97 16.66
N VAL A 41 -9.30 6.70 17.07
CA VAL A 41 -10.52 6.01 17.50
C VAL A 41 -10.34 5.51 18.93
N ALA A 42 -11.37 5.69 19.76
CA ALA A 42 -11.49 5.03 21.05
C ALA A 42 -12.93 4.56 21.25
N GLY A 43 -13.15 3.25 21.15
CA GLY A 43 -14.49 2.69 21.01
C GLY A 43 -15.16 3.25 19.76
N ASP A 44 -16.35 3.86 19.92
CA ASP A 44 -17.08 4.51 18.82
C ASP A 44 -16.77 6.00 18.66
N ALA A 45 -15.92 6.56 19.52
CA ALA A 45 -15.52 7.96 19.47
C ALA A 45 -14.39 8.16 18.45
N VAL A 46 -14.59 9.11 17.54
CA VAL A 46 -13.54 9.57 16.62
C VAL A 46 -13.05 10.93 17.09
N VAL A 47 -11.74 11.09 17.24
CA VAL A 47 -11.08 12.35 17.58
C VAL A 47 -10.33 12.85 16.36
N LEU A 48 -10.56 14.10 15.98
CA LEU A 48 -9.79 14.81 14.97
C LEU A 48 -8.86 15.80 15.66
N SER A 49 -7.58 15.79 15.29
CA SER A 49 -6.59 16.79 15.70
C SER A 49 -5.99 17.48 14.48
N TRP A 50 -5.62 18.76 14.60
CA TRP A 50 -5.02 19.53 13.50
C TRP A 50 -4.22 20.74 14.00
N LEU A 51 -3.37 21.29 13.14
CA LEU A 51 -2.72 22.57 13.35
C LEU A 51 -3.50 23.69 12.68
N GLU A 52 -3.58 24.84 13.34
CA GLU A 52 -4.06 26.07 12.72
C GLU A 52 -3.24 27.28 13.13
N PRO A 53 -3.17 28.32 12.27
CA PRO A 53 -2.47 29.55 12.59
C PRO A 53 -3.04 30.21 13.86
N ALA A 54 -2.14 30.81 14.62
CA ALA A 54 -2.40 31.56 15.82
C ALA A 54 -1.57 32.85 15.85
N GLY A 55 -1.85 33.69 16.84
CA GLY A 55 -1.17 34.98 17.01
C GLY A 55 -1.70 36.08 16.08
N LYS A 56 -1.95 37.26 16.64
CA LYS A 56 -2.31 38.47 15.87
C LYS A 56 -1.10 39.34 15.52
N THR A 57 -0.01 39.20 16.29
CA THR A 57 1.17 40.07 16.27
C THR A 57 2.45 39.36 15.84
N ALA A 58 2.56 38.05 16.08
CA ALA A 58 3.69 37.22 15.65
C ALA A 58 3.18 35.85 15.17
N PRO A 59 3.78 35.23 14.13
CA PRO A 59 3.37 33.92 13.65
C PRO A 59 3.50 32.86 14.75
N SER A 60 2.40 32.19 15.05
CA SER A 60 2.38 31.02 15.93
C SER A 60 1.38 30.00 15.40
N HIS A 61 1.41 28.80 15.96
CA HIS A 61 0.40 27.79 15.66
C HIS A 61 -0.24 27.30 16.96
N ARG A 62 -1.42 26.72 16.83
CA ARG A 62 -2.06 25.97 17.90
C ARG A 62 -2.38 24.56 17.42
N LEU A 63 -2.19 23.58 18.29
CA LEU A 63 -2.72 22.24 18.10
C LEU A 63 -4.13 22.18 18.71
N ARG A 64 -5.08 21.74 17.90
CA ARG A 64 -6.49 21.65 18.25
C ARG A 64 -6.95 20.21 18.21
N TYR A 65 -8.03 19.93 18.92
CA TYR A 65 -8.79 18.71 18.71
C TYR A 65 -10.30 18.94 18.85
N ALA A 66 -11.06 18.06 18.24
CA ALA A 66 -12.52 17.98 18.32
C ALA A 66 -12.96 16.52 18.30
N ARG A 67 -14.14 16.23 18.85
CA ARG A 67 -14.72 14.88 18.91
C ARG A 67 -15.88 14.78 17.93
N LEU A 68 -15.96 13.70 17.17
CA LEU A 68 -17.08 13.49 16.25
C LEU A 68 -18.35 13.12 17.04
N GLY A 69 -19.36 13.97 16.94
CA GLY A 69 -20.71 13.69 17.43
C GLY A 69 -21.49 12.79 16.46
N VAL A 70 -22.80 13.04 16.34
CA VAL A 70 -23.65 12.31 15.38
C VAL A 70 -23.42 12.78 13.94
N ALA A 71 -23.31 14.09 13.73
CA ALA A 71 -23.23 14.68 12.38
C ALA A 71 -22.09 15.71 12.18
N SER A 72 -21.43 16.17 13.26
CA SER A 72 -20.40 17.20 13.20
C SER A 72 -19.34 16.99 14.28
N PHE A 73 -18.18 17.64 14.13
CA PHE A 73 -17.15 17.67 15.16
C PHE A 73 -17.48 18.72 16.24
N GLU A 74 -17.60 18.27 17.48
CA GLU A 74 -17.81 19.09 18.68
C GLU A 74 -16.46 19.61 19.21
N GLY A 75 -16.37 20.93 19.40
CA GLY A 75 -15.13 21.63 19.76
C GLY A 75 -14.97 22.94 18.96
N PRO A 76 -13.73 23.43 18.72
CA PRO A 76 -12.45 22.81 19.07
C PRO A 76 -11.92 23.26 20.43
N SER A 77 -11.19 22.36 21.09
CA SER A 77 -10.39 22.68 22.27
C SER A 77 -8.92 22.85 21.89
N THR A 78 -8.24 23.80 22.54
CA THR A 78 -6.79 24.01 22.36
C THR A 78 -6.05 23.01 23.24
N ILE A 79 -5.13 22.27 22.64
CA ILE A 79 -4.14 21.45 23.36
C ILE A 79 -3.00 22.34 23.80
N VAL A 80 -2.45 23.09 22.84
CA VAL A 80 -1.29 23.95 23.03
C VAL A 80 -1.26 25.05 21.97
N GLU A 81 -0.71 26.21 22.31
CA GLU A 81 -0.37 27.30 21.40
C GLU A 81 1.07 27.73 21.67
N SER A 82 1.88 27.88 20.62
CA SER A 82 3.28 28.24 20.76
C SER A 82 3.85 28.75 19.43
N GLN A 83 4.83 29.67 19.53
CA GLN A 83 5.58 30.19 18.38
C GLN A 83 6.58 29.16 17.84
N SER A 84 6.98 28.20 18.66
CA SER A 84 7.95 27.17 18.29
C SER A 84 7.32 25.98 17.57
N ILE A 85 5.98 25.85 17.52
CA ILE A 85 5.32 24.74 16.84
C ILE A 85 5.75 24.70 15.38
N PHE A 86 6.37 23.58 15.00
CA PHE A 86 6.83 23.32 13.65
C PHE A 86 5.68 22.77 12.81
N ALA A 87 4.91 23.67 12.21
CA ALA A 87 3.83 23.31 11.30
C ALA A 87 4.38 22.92 9.93
N ASN A 88 4.46 21.61 9.67
CA ASN A 88 4.87 21.07 8.38
C ASN A 88 3.84 20.05 7.86
N TRP A 89 3.99 19.67 6.59
CA TRP A 89 3.01 18.85 5.87
C TRP A 89 3.22 17.33 6.01
N ALA A 90 4.35 16.91 6.59
CA ALA A 90 4.83 15.52 6.61
C ALA A 90 4.81 14.88 8.00
N ASP A 91 5.14 15.63 9.05
CA ASP A 91 5.05 15.18 10.44
C ASP A 91 3.75 15.69 11.08
N LEU A 92 2.78 14.79 11.20
CA LEU A 92 1.41 15.11 11.59
C LEU A 92 1.26 14.94 13.10
N PRO A 93 0.92 16.01 13.87
CA PRO A 93 0.59 15.85 15.27
C PRO A 93 -0.68 15.00 15.42
N SER A 94 -0.76 14.26 16.51
CA SER A 94 -1.92 13.41 16.78
C SER A 94 -2.32 13.43 18.24
N VAL A 95 -3.53 12.96 18.48
CA VAL A 95 -4.10 12.75 19.80
C VAL A 95 -4.53 11.30 19.88
N THR A 96 -4.07 10.59 20.90
CA THR A 96 -4.49 9.22 21.21
C THR A 96 -5.27 9.22 22.51
N VAL A 97 -6.32 8.41 22.57
CA VAL A 97 -7.20 8.28 23.74
C VAL A 97 -7.00 6.90 24.36
N ALA A 98 -6.68 6.86 25.65
CA ALA A 98 -6.56 5.61 26.40
C ALA A 98 -7.94 5.07 26.82
N PRO A 99 -8.06 3.78 27.18
CA PRO A 99 -9.34 3.18 27.58
C PRO A 99 -10.05 3.89 28.74
N ASN A 100 -9.31 4.46 29.71
CA ASN A 100 -9.94 5.22 30.79
C ASN A 100 -10.48 6.59 30.37
N GLY A 101 -10.16 7.06 29.16
CA GLY A 101 -10.52 8.36 28.62
C GLY A 101 -9.47 9.47 28.83
N SER A 102 -8.30 9.17 29.39
CA SER A 102 -7.15 10.08 29.32
C SER A 102 -6.65 10.19 27.88
N MET A 103 -5.95 11.28 27.57
CA MET A 103 -5.50 11.58 26.22
C MET A 103 -4.04 12.00 26.22
N LEU A 104 -3.29 11.56 25.22
CA LEU A 104 -1.94 12.03 24.94
C LEU A 104 -1.91 12.68 23.57
N ALA A 105 -1.32 13.86 23.51
CA ALA A 105 -1.01 14.56 22.28
C ALA A 105 0.50 14.65 22.09
N HIS A 106 0.94 14.51 20.83
CA HIS A 106 2.31 14.84 20.44
C HIS A 106 2.32 15.92 19.35
N PHE A 107 3.38 16.72 19.31
CA PHE A 107 3.59 17.76 18.31
C PHE A 107 5.07 18.11 18.19
N ALA A 108 5.48 18.61 17.01
CA ALA A 108 6.85 19.05 16.79
C ALA A 108 7.03 20.52 17.24
N GLU A 109 8.11 20.82 17.97
CA GLU A 109 8.56 22.20 18.23
C GLU A 109 10.02 22.39 17.77
N LYS A 110 10.32 23.50 17.10
CA LYS A 110 11.69 23.87 16.71
C LYS A 110 12.57 24.00 17.95
N SER A 111 13.69 23.30 17.95
CA SER A 111 14.67 23.31 19.04
C SER A 111 15.94 24.12 18.72
N ALA A 112 16.19 24.40 17.44
CA ALA A 112 17.25 25.30 16.98
C ALA A 112 16.87 26.03 15.68
N SER A 113 17.77 26.91 15.21
CA SER A 113 17.62 27.63 13.94
C SER A 113 17.78 26.74 12.70
N ASP A 114 18.45 25.59 12.83
CA ASP A 114 18.56 24.61 11.76
C ASP A 114 17.16 24.15 11.32
N PRO A 115 16.83 24.13 10.00
CA PRO A 115 15.50 23.75 9.50
C PRO A 115 14.98 22.39 9.96
N TYR A 116 15.87 21.43 10.21
CA TYR A 116 15.53 20.05 10.62
C TYR A 116 15.70 19.81 12.11
N ALA A 117 16.20 20.78 12.89
CA ALA A 117 16.22 20.69 14.35
C ALA A 117 14.84 20.96 14.93
N TYR A 118 14.18 19.91 15.42
CA TYR A 118 12.92 19.98 16.16
C TYR A 118 12.74 18.74 17.05
N ASP A 119 11.98 18.93 18.12
CA ASP A 119 11.76 17.94 19.18
C ASP A 119 10.31 17.44 19.17
N VAL A 120 10.12 16.17 19.55
CA VAL A 120 8.79 15.61 19.85
C VAL A 120 8.33 16.08 21.22
N GLN A 121 7.39 17.00 21.27
CA GLN A 121 6.77 17.48 22.51
C GLN A 121 5.50 16.72 22.83
N LEU A 122 5.24 16.54 24.13
CA LEU A 122 4.12 15.76 24.66
C LEU A 122 3.22 16.62 25.55
N ALA A 123 1.91 16.42 25.42
CA ALA A 123 0.90 16.98 26.33
C ALA A 123 -0.13 15.92 26.72
N TYR A 124 -0.50 15.88 28.00
CA TYR A 124 -1.39 14.89 28.58
C TYR A 124 -2.64 15.52 29.17
N LEU A 125 -3.79 14.88 28.96
CA LEU A 125 -5.06 15.23 29.56
C LEU A 125 -5.55 14.05 30.41
N ALA A 126 -5.62 14.25 31.73
CA ALA A 126 -6.18 13.25 32.63
C ALA A 126 -7.69 13.05 32.37
N LYS A 127 -8.22 11.87 32.72
CA LYS A 127 -9.65 11.59 32.62
C LYS A 127 -10.46 12.67 33.35
N GLY A 128 -11.42 13.28 32.64
CA GLY A 128 -12.30 14.32 33.19
C GLY A 128 -11.66 15.69 33.38
N ALA A 129 -10.37 15.85 33.11
CA ALA A 129 -9.72 17.14 33.08
C ALA A 129 -10.07 17.92 31.81
N THR A 130 -10.00 19.25 31.90
CA THR A 130 -10.22 20.18 30.77
C THR A 130 -8.95 20.93 30.37
N VAL A 131 -7.89 20.82 31.19
CA VAL A 131 -6.61 21.51 31.00
C VAL A 131 -5.52 20.50 30.69
N TRP A 132 -4.80 20.72 29.60
CA TRP A 132 -3.67 19.90 29.18
C TRP A 132 -2.42 20.22 30.00
N LYS A 133 -1.76 19.18 30.51
CA LYS A 133 -0.44 19.24 31.15
C LYS A 133 0.63 19.01 30.08
N ARG A 134 1.51 19.99 29.81
CA ARG A 134 2.72 19.72 29.03
C ARG A 134 3.63 18.79 29.82
N LEU A 135 4.08 17.70 29.18
CA LEU A 135 5.05 16.77 29.75
C LEU A 135 6.49 17.08 29.31
N GLY A 136 6.66 17.82 28.21
CA GLY A 136 7.97 18.15 27.64
C GLY A 136 8.36 17.22 26.49
N ALA A 137 9.64 17.17 26.18
CA ALA A 137 10.16 16.38 25.07
C ALA A 137 10.09 14.87 25.35
N ALA A 138 9.93 14.06 24.30
CA ALA A 138 9.99 12.60 24.36
C ALA A 138 11.42 12.04 24.50
N HIS A 139 12.41 12.93 24.61
CA HIS A 139 13.83 12.63 24.68
C HIS A 139 14.56 13.70 25.51
N ASP A 140 15.81 13.42 25.88
CA ASP A 140 16.62 14.22 26.80
C ASP A 140 18.02 14.58 26.28
N ASP A 141 18.37 14.20 25.04
CA ASP A 141 19.71 14.39 24.47
C ASP A 141 20.02 15.85 24.10
N ARG A 142 19.00 16.67 23.85
CA ARG A 142 19.10 18.10 23.48
C ARG A 142 19.97 18.37 22.24
N THR A 143 20.19 17.36 21.40
CA THR A 143 20.90 17.55 20.14
C THR A 143 20.03 18.37 19.19
N PRO A 144 20.61 19.32 18.43
CA PRO A 144 19.86 20.12 17.47
C PRO A 144 19.64 19.30 16.18
N THR A 145 18.95 18.16 16.30
CA THR A 145 18.67 17.22 15.22
C THR A 145 17.16 16.96 15.11
N GLU A 146 16.78 16.18 14.10
CA GLU A 146 15.38 15.83 13.85
C GLU A 146 14.90 14.75 14.83
N HIS A 147 13.82 15.05 15.55
CA HIS A 147 13.05 14.09 16.33
C HIS A 147 11.57 14.22 15.95
N GLY A 148 11.00 13.20 15.32
CA GLY A 148 9.68 13.34 14.70
C GLY A 148 9.04 12.04 14.23
N PHE A 149 8.08 12.19 13.33
CA PHE A 149 7.43 11.10 12.58
C PHE A 149 6.77 10.05 13.49
N VAL A 150 6.05 10.57 14.47
CA VAL A 150 5.59 9.84 15.65
C VAL A 150 4.32 9.03 15.38
N SER A 151 4.23 7.86 16.02
CA SER A 151 2.99 7.12 16.19
C SER A 151 2.79 6.73 17.65
N VAL A 152 1.53 6.58 18.06
CA VAL A 152 1.14 6.33 19.44
C VAL A 152 0.04 5.27 19.47
N VAL A 153 0.14 4.32 20.40
CA VAL A 153 -0.96 3.41 20.75
C VAL A 153 -1.28 3.51 22.23
N ALA A 154 -2.52 3.25 22.61
CA ALA A 154 -2.87 3.10 24.01
C ALA A 154 -2.13 1.89 24.62
N HIS A 155 -1.68 2.02 25.86
CA HIS A 155 -0.97 0.96 26.56
C HIS A 155 -1.58 0.77 27.95
N GLY A 156 -2.19 -0.39 28.19
CA GLY A 156 -2.93 -0.61 29.43
C GLY A 156 -4.15 0.31 29.56
N VAL A 157 -4.37 0.86 30.75
CA VAL A 157 -5.61 1.59 31.09
C VAL A 157 -5.50 3.09 30.84
N ASP A 158 -4.33 3.67 31.13
CA ASP A 158 -4.10 5.12 31.18
C ASP A 158 -2.71 5.55 30.68
N GLU A 159 -1.93 4.61 30.15
CA GLU A 159 -0.62 4.86 29.56
C GLU A 159 -0.68 4.78 28.03
N PHE A 160 0.41 5.18 27.40
CA PHE A 160 0.58 5.21 25.95
C PHE A 160 1.96 4.66 25.59
N ARG A 161 2.03 3.95 24.48
CA ARG A 161 3.29 3.54 23.86
C ARG A 161 3.59 4.49 22.71
N LEU A 162 4.72 5.17 22.80
CA LEU A 162 5.22 6.10 21.80
C LEU A 162 6.23 5.40 20.89
N PHE A 163 6.23 5.75 19.61
CA PHE A 163 7.27 5.39 18.64
C PHE A 163 7.66 6.62 17.85
N TRP A 164 8.96 6.88 17.67
CA TRP A 164 9.43 8.05 16.93
C TRP A 164 10.77 7.78 16.23
N LEU A 165 11.04 8.60 15.22
CA LEU A 165 12.33 8.69 14.55
C LEU A 165 13.21 9.68 15.31
N ASP A 166 14.43 9.29 15.60
CA ASP A 166 15.34 10.02 16.49
C ASP A 166 16.74 10.18 15.87
N GLY A 167 17.09 11.43 15.59
CA GLY A 167 18.29 11.83 14.86
C GLY A 167 19.51 12.08 15.73
N ARG A 168 19.46 11.80 17.05
CA ARG A 168 20.57 12.16 17.96
C ARG A 168 21.93 11.62 17.53
N GLU A 169 21.95 10.44 16.92
CA GLU A 169 23.19 9.79 16.46
C GLU A 169 23.77 10.48 15.22
N LEU A 170 22.96 11.23 14.45
CA LEU A 170 23.43 12.04 13.32
C LEU A 170 24.32 13.21 13.76
N ALA A 171 24.21 13.64 15.02
CA ALA A 171 25.06 14.69 15.59
C ALA A 171 26.49 14.21 15.91
N ALA A 172 26.72 12.90 16.01
CA ALA A 172 28.03 12.34 16.35
C ALA A 172 29.03 12.60 15.20
N ARG A 173 30.12 13.32 15.51
CA ARG A 173 31.11 13.83 14.53
C ARG A 173 31.97 12.77 13.84
N GLU A 174 31.88 11.50 14.23
CA GLU A 174 32.59 10.39 13.59
C GLU A 174 31.66 9.67 12.60
N LYS A 175 31.76 10.10 11.33
CA LYS A 175 31.10 9.57 10.11
C LYS A 175 30.49 8.16 10.22
N SER A 176 29.25 8.04 10.72
CA SER A 176 28.37 6.85 10.55
C SER A 176 26.96 6.99 11.17
N GLY A 177 26.65 8.11 11.84
CA GLY A 177 25.37 8.33 12.50
C GLY A 177 24.15 8.07 11.59
N SER A 178 23.09 7.53 12.16
CA SER A 178 21.86 7.15 11.45
C SER A 178 20.63 7.60 12.23
N MET A 179 19.52 7.84 11.54
CA MET A 179 18.22 7.96 12.20
C MET A 179 17.90 6.62 12.87
N THR A 180 17.42 6.67 14.12
CA THR A 180 17.01 5.47 14.87
C THR A 180 15.50 5.43 15.06
N LEU A 181 14.93 4.22 15.18
CA LEU A 181 13.58 4.03 15.68
C LEU A 181 13.63 3.80 17.19
N ARG A 182 12.84 4.56 17.95
CA ARG A 182 12.80 4.47 19.41
C ARG A 182 11.39 4.30 19.93
N THR A 183 11.28 3.78 21.16
CA THR A 183 10.01 3.65 21.87
C THR A 183 10.15 4.03 23.34
N ALA A 184 9.03 4.43 23.95
CA ALA A 184 8.90 4.68 25.37
C ALA A 184 7.43 4.53 25.82
N ILE A 185 7.22 4.41 27.13
CA ILE A 185 5.90 4.50 27.74
C ILE A 185 5.71 5.91 28.28
N VAL A 186 4.52 6.46 28.07
CA VAL A 186 4.15 7.78 28.55
C VAL A 186 2.88 7.68 29.39
N SER A 187 2.89 8.35 30.54
CA SER A 187 1.73 8.53 31.41
C SER A 187 1.65 9.99 31.89
N GLY A 188 0.68 10.30 32.75
CA GLY A 188 0.60 11.62 33.39
C GLY A 188 1.83 12.01 34.23
N GLU A 189 2.64 11.02 34.63
CA GLU A 189 3.87 11.22 35.40
C GLU A 189 5.10 11.48 34.51
N GLY A 190 4.98 11.30 33.20
CA GLY A 190 6.06 11.50 32.23
C GLY A 190 6.44 10.22 31.49
N LEU A 191 7.69 10.18 31.03
CA LEU A 191 8.21 9.13 30.16
C LEU A 191 9.02 8.10 30.94
N ARG A 192 8.84 6.82 30.61
CA ARG A 192 9.60 5.69 31.18
C ARG A 192 9.96 4.67 30.11
N GLU A 193 10.96 3.84 30.42
CA GLU A 193 11.45 2.76 29.55
C GLU A 193 11.83 3.21 28.11
N PRO A 194 12.63 4.28 27.91
CA PRO A 194 13.12 4.64 26.59
C PRO A 194 14.04 3.54 26.04
N ARG A 195 13.83 3.12 24.79
CA ARG A 195 14.60 2.06 24.12
C ARG A 195 14.79 2.37 22.63
N VAL A 196 15.90 1.90 22.07
CA VAL A 196 16.09 1.81 20.62
C VAL A 196 15.50 0.48 20.15
N LEU A 197 14.70 0.52 19.09
CA LEU A 197 14.14 -0.65 18.41
C LEU A 197 14.91 -0.97 17.13
N ASP A 198 15.39 0.06 16.44
CA ASP A 198 16.19 -0.08 15.23
C ASP A 198 17.26 1.02 15.19
N ALA A 199 18.49 0.63 14.85
CA ALA A 199 19.65 1.51 14.83
C ALA A 199 19.81 2.28 13.52
N ARG A 200 19.06 1.93 12.46
CA ARG A 200 19.14 2.63 11.18
C ARG A 200 17.83 2.54 10.42
N VAL A 201 17.15 3.67 10.27
CA VAL A 201 15.87 3.75 9.56
C VAL A 201 15.85 4.91 8.58
N CYS A 202 14.77 5.00 7.79
CA CYS A 202 14.57 6.14 6.91
C CYS A 202 14.24 7.41 7.69
N ASP A 203 14.98 8.49 7.42
CA ASP A 203 14.92 9.74 8.19
C ASP A 203 13.55 10.47 8.14
N CYS A 204 12.76 10.29 7.07
CA CYS A 204 11.66 11.20 6.77
C CYS A 204 10.29 10.54 6.53
N CYS A 205 10.14 9.26 6.86
CA CYS A 205 8.91 8.51 6.63
C CYS A 205 8.17 8.29 7.95
N GLY A 206 6.94 8.81 8.05
CA GLY A 206 6.06 8.62 9.21
C GLY A 206 5.97 7.16 9.65
N THR A 207 6.13 6.92 10.96
CA THR A 207 5.83 5.61 11.55
C THR A 207 4.32 5.45 11.74
N ARG A 208 3.85 4.20 11.80
CA ARG A 208 2.48 3.87 12.20
C ARG A 208 2.50 2.66 13.12
N ALA A 209 1.65 2.67 14.13
CA ALA A 209 1.57 1.61 15.11
C ALA A 209 0.11 1.29 15.45
N VAL A 210 -0.13 0.04 15.80
CA VAL A 210 -1.42 -0.46 16.30
C VAL A 210 -1.20 -1.47 17.40
N GLU A 211 -2.20 -1.62 18.26
CA GLU A 211 -2.26 -2.72 19.20
C GLU A 211 -2.83 -3.95 18.48
N ALA A 212 -2.01 -4.97 18.26
CA ALA A 212 -2.42 -6.25 17.66
C ALA A 212 -2.62 -7.32 18.74
N ALA A 213 -3.19 -8.49 18.37
CA ALA A 213 -3.49 -9.55 19.33
C ALA A 213 -2.26 -10.07 20.11
N ARG A 214 -1.06 -9.98 19.53
CA ARG A 214 0.20 -10.44 20.14
C ARG A 214 0.91 -9.35 20.94
N GLY A 215 0.45 -8.10 20.83
CA GLY A 215 1.04 -6.90 21.42
C GLY A 215 1.16 -5.76 20.39
N PRO A 216 1.77 -4.63 20.78
CA PRO A 216 1.96 -3.50 19.89
C PRO A 216 2.91 -3.85 18.74
N ILE A 217 2.52 -3.43 17.53
CA ILE A 217 3.35 -3.49 16.32
C ILE A 217 3.57 -2.06 15.81
N VAL A 218 4.81 -1.74 15.47
CA VAL A 218 5.17 -0.51 14.75
C VAL A 218 5.71 -0.87 13.38
N VAL A 219 5.20 -0.22 12.34
CA VAL A 219 5.67 -0.32 10.97
C VAL A 219 6.33 0.99 10.55
N TYR A 220 7.40 0.87 9.79
CA TYR A 220 8.22 2.00 9.37
C TYR A 220 8.96 1.68 8.08
N ARG A 221 9.47 2.72 7.43
CA ARG A 221 10.39 2.53 6.30
C ARG A 221 11.80 2.38 6.85
N ASP A 222 12.41 1.25 6.55
CA ASP A 222 13.76 0.90 6.96
C ASP A 222 14.79 1.58 6.04
N ARG A 223 16.07 1.46 6.38
CA ARG A 223 17.18 1.90 5.54
C ARG A 223 18.42 1.03 5.80
N THR A 224 18.85 0.28 4.79
CA THR A 224 20.12 -0.44 4.87
C THR A 224 21.32 0.47 4.61
N GLU A 225 22.54 -0.05 4.80
CA GLU A 225 23.78 0.64 4.41
C GLU A 225 23.84 0.99 2.92
N ASP A 226 23.18 0.19 2.08
CA ASP A 226 23.15 0.35 0.63
C ASP A 226 22.00 1.22 0.11
N GLU A 227 21.35 2.00 0.99
CA GLU A 227 20.18 2.83 0.69
C GLU A 227 18.96 2.05 0.18
N VAL A 228 18.81 0.79 0.59
CA VAL A 228 17.57 0.03 0.35
C VAL A 228 16.56 0.41 1.43
N ARG A 229 15.34 0.78 1.02
CA ARG A 229 14.32 1.34 1.90
C ARG A 229 13.01 0.55 1.86
N ASP A 230 13.11 -0.71 2.24
CA ASP A 230 11.98 -1.63 2.43
C ASP A 230 11.10 -1.20 3.60
N ILE A 231 9.91 -1.80 3.71
CA ILE A 231 9.04 -1.59 4.87
C ILE A 231 9.33 -2.68 5.88
N SER A 232 9.70 -2.27 7.10
CA SER A 232 9.97 -3.17 8.22
C SER A 232 8.94 -2.96 9.32
N HIS A 233 8.89 -3.94 10.22
CA HIS A 233 8.13 -3.87 11.46
C HIS A 233 8.91 -4.43 12.63
N VAL A 234 8.57 -3.95 13.81
CA VAL A 234 9.00 -4.47 15.10
C VAL A 234 7.75 -4.67 15.96
N GLU A 235 7.67 -5.81 16.64
CA GLU A 235 6.53 -6.17 17.49
C GLU A 235 6.99 -6.52 18.90
N GLN A 236 6.17 -6.23 19.91
CA GLN A 236 6.40 -6.70 21.27
C GLN A 236 5.58 -7.96 21.51
N VAL A 237 6.25 -9.08 21.74
CA VAL A 237 5.64 -10.40 21.94
C VAL A 237 6.04 -10.91 23.31
N ALA A 238 5.06 -11.22 24.16
CA ALA A 238 5.30 -11.67 25.54
C ALA A 238 6.26 -10.74 26.31
N GLY A 239 6.13 -9.42 26.10
CA GLY A 239 6.94 -8.38 26.75
C GLY A 239 8.32 -8.14 26.13
N GLN A 240 8.75 -8.95 25.16
CA GLN A 240 10.04 -8.80 24.47
C GLN A 240 9.86 -8.22 23.07
N TRP A 241 10.73 -7.29 22.69
CA TRP A 241 10.76 -6.75 21.33
C TRP A 241 11.48 -7.71 20.39
N THR A 242 10.91 -7.91 19.21
CA THR A 242 11.61 -8.62 18.12
C THR A 242 12.74 -7.78 17.55
N GLN A 243 13.64 -8.42 16.82
CA GLN A 243 14.47 -7.70 15.85
C GLN A 243 13.58 -7.15 14.72
N PRO A 244 14.04 -6.09 14.01
CA PRO A 244 13.42 -5.64 12.77
C PRO A 244 13.19 -6.80 11.80
N LYS A 245 11.98 -6.85 11.23
CA LYS A 245 11.60 -7.82 10.19
C LYS A 245 10.98 -7.08 9.02
N SER A 246 11.39 -7.44 7.81
CA SER A 246 10.75 -6.91 6.61
C SER A 246 9.29 -7.38 6.51
N VAL A 247 8.40 -6.48 6.13
CA VAL A 247 7.05 -6.81 5.66
C VAL A 247 7.14 -7.40 4.27
N PHE A 248 7.98 -6.81 3.41
CA PHE A 248 8.29 -7.31 2.08
C PHE A 248 9.56 -6.61 1.55
N ASP A 249 10.45 -7.40 0.95
CA ASP A 249 11.69 -6.93 0.35
C ASP A 249 11.43 -6.47 -1.10
N ASP A 250 11.03 -5.21 -1.28
CA ASP A 250 10.88 -4.60 -2.60
C ASP A 250 12.21 -4.14 -3.20
N HIS A 251 13.27 -4.15 -2.39
CA HIS A 251 14.64 -3.76 -2.72
C HIS A 251 14.71 -2.35 -3.33
N TRP A 252 13.82 -1.46 -2.91
CA TRP A 252 13.79 -0.10 -3.43
C TRP A 252 15.02 0.68 -2.98
N LYS A 253 15.99 0.80 -3.89
CA LYS A 253 17.19 1.60 -3.70
C LYS A 253 16.93 3.06 -4.05
N ILE A 254 16.98 3.94 -3.04
CA ILE A 254 16.79 5.37 -3.23
C ILE A 254 17.63 6.18 -2.26
N SER A 255 18.53 6.98 -2.82
CA SER A 255 19.26 8.02 -2.12
C SER A 255 18.36 9.26 -2.01
N GLY A 256 17.57 9.33 -0.95
CA GLY A 256 16.73 10.49 -0.67
C GLY A 256 15.41 10.15 0.01
N CYS A 257 14.65 11.20 0.25
CA CYS A 257 13.43 11.12 1.02
C CYS A 257 12.19 10.97 0.12
N PRO A 258 11.49 9.82 0.15
CA PRO A 258 10.23 9.66 -0.59
C PRO A 258 9.04 10.33 0.11
N VAL A 259 9.21 10.73 1.39
CA VAL A 259 8.15 11.23 2.29
C VAL A 259 6.88 10.38 2.14
N ASN A 260 7.02 9.06 2.27
CA ASN A 260 5.93 8.11 2.08
C ASN A 260 6.15 6.95 3.05
N GLY A 261 5.66 7.13 4.28
CA GLY A 261 5.65 6.08 5.30
C GLY A 261 4.54 5.04 5.08
N PRO A 262 4.61 3.89 5.74
CA PRO A 262 3.56 2.89 5.70
C PRO A 262 2.31 3.32 6.50
N ALA A 263 1.23 2.60 6.29
CA ALA A 263 0.02 2.60 7.12
C ALA A 263 -0.25 1.19 7.65
N VAL A 264 -0.83 1.08 8.84
CA VAL A 264 -1.18 -0.21 9.45
C VAL A 264 -2.52 -0.13 10.15
N ASP A 265 -3.27 -1.22 10.10
CA ASP A 265 -4.44 -1.46 10.96
C ASP A 265 -4.43 -2.91 11.46
N ALA A 266 -5.09 -3.16 12.60
CA ALA A 266 -5.20 -4.48 13.20
C ALA A 266 -6.62 -4.77 13.69
N ALA A 267 -7.06 -6.01 13.50
CA ALA A 267 -8.34 -6.50 14.00
C ALA A 267 -8.24 -7.99 14.34
N LYS A 268 -8.35 -8.34 15.62
CA LYS A 268 -8.10 -9.69 16.12
C LYS A 268 -6.67 -10.13 15.71
N ASP A 269 -6.54 -11.30 15.08
CA ASP A 269 -5.26 -11.84 14.61
C ASP A 269 -4.87 -11.32 13.21
N GLN A 270 -5.68 -10.43 12.61
CA GLN A 270 -5.32 -9.83 11.33
C GLN A 270 -4.58 -8.52 11.53
N VAL A 271 -3.49 -8.36 10.77
CA VAL A 271 -2.76 -7.09 10.64
C VAL A 271 -2.63 -6.81 9.15
N VAL A 272 -2.85 -5.56 8.76
CA VAL A 272 -2.64 -5.11 7.38
C VAL A 272 -1.63 -3.99 7.35
N VAL A 273 -0.70 -4.04 6.40
CA VAL A 273 0.25 -2.96 6.14
C VAL A 273 0.09 -2.48 4.71
N ALA A 274 -0.04 -1.17 4.50
CA ALA A 274 -0.08 -0.55 3.19
C ALA A 274 1.11 0.39 3.01
N TRP A 275 1.72 0.42 1.82
CA TRP A 275 2.86 1.29 1.56
C TRP A 275 2.98 1.69 0.09
N PHE A 276 3.77 2.74 -0.12
CA PHE A 276 4.22 3.16 -1.44
C PHE A 276 5.58 2.53 -1.76
N THR A 277 5.77 2.10 -3.00
CA THR A 277 7.09 1.70 -3.51
C THR A 277 7.37 2.34 -4.86
N GLY A 278 8.65 2.57 -5.13
CA GLY A 278 9.16 3.01 -6.42
C GLY A 278 10.20 2.06 -7.01
N SER A 279 10.32 0.82 -6.53
CA SER A 279 11.39 -0.12 -6.92
C SER A 279 11.37 -0.47 -8.42
N ALA A 280 10.19 -0.61 -9.02
CA ALA A 280 10.03 -0.78 -10.47
C ALA A 280 9.31 0.41 -11.11
N ALA A 281 8.15 0.75 -10.56
CA ALA A 281 7.37 1.94 -10.90
C ALA A 281 6.59 2.40 -9.66
N PRO A 282 6.21 3.68 -9.55
CA PRO A 282 5.37 4.18 -8.46
C PRO A 282 4.10 3.34 -8.29
N ALA A 283 3.99 2.69 -7.15
CA ALA A 283 2.89 1.78 -6.84
C ALA A 283 2.47 1.90 -5.38
N ALA A 284 1.20 1.59 -5.14
CA ALA A 284 0.65 1.40 -3.82
C ALA A 284 0.42 -0.10 -3.61
N GLN A 285 0.88 -0.62 -2.47
CA GLN A 285 0.83 -2.04 -2.12
C GLN A 285 0.20 -2.24 -0.75
N VAL A 286 -0.30 -3.45 -0.52
CA VAL A 286 -0.85 -3.89 0.76
C VAL A 286 -0.43 -5.33 1.02
N ALA A 287 -0.03 -5.67 2.23
CA ALA A 287 0.18 -7.04 2.67
C ALA A 287 -0.67 -7.31 3.92
N LEU A 288 -1.20 -8.53 4.01
CA LEU A 288 -2.03 -8.97 5.13
C LEU A 288 -1.29 -10.08 5.88
N SER A 289 -1.38 -10.02 7.19
CA SER A 289 -1.01 -11.07 8.15
C SER A 289 -2.28 -11.67 8.74
N GLN A 290 -2.27 -12.97 8.99
CA GLN A 290 -3.34 -13.71 9.67
C GLN A 290 -2.89 -14.31 11.01
N ASP A 291 -1.66 -14.02 11.44
CA ASP A 291 -1.02 -14.57 12.64
C ASP A 291 -0.56 -13.47 13.61
N GLY A 292 -1.30 -12.36 13.63
CA GLY A 292 -1.08 -11.23 14.52
C GLY A 292 0.21 -10.45 14.20
N GLY A 293 0.61 -10.41 12.93
CA GLY A 293 1.79 -9.68 12.45
C GLY A 293 3.08 -10.49 12.38
N ALA A 294 3.05 -11.79 12.71
CA ALA A 294 4.27 -12.61 12.75
C ALA A 294 4.86 -12.81 11.35
N THR A 295 3.98 -13.04 10.37
CA THR A 295 4.30 -13.17 8.95
C THR A 295 3.30 -12.41 8.09
N PHE A 296 3.77 -11.88 6.96
CA PHE A 296 2.95 -11.18 5.97
C PHE A 296 2.91 -11.98 4.66
N GLY A 297 1.73 -12.04 4.05
CA GLY A 297 1.56 -12.61 2.72
C GLY A 297 2.20 -11.76 1.62
N ALA A 298 2.17 -12.29 0.39
CA ALA A 298 2.65 -11.55 -0.77
C ALA A 298 1.90 -10.20 -0.94
N PRO A 299 2.61 -9.14 -1.39
CA PRO A 299 2.00 -7.84 -1.54
C PRO A 299 0.98 -7.83 -2.67
N ILE A 300 -0.13 -7.14 -2.44
CA ILE A 300 -1.24 -6.98 -3.37
C ILE A 300 -1.27 -5.52 -3.82
N SER A 301 -1.15 -5.29 -5.12
CA SER A 301 -1.16 -3.92 -5.67
C SER A 301 -2.55 -3.27 -5.54
N VAL A 302 -2.62 -2.14 -4.81
CA VAL A 302 -3.80 -1.25 -4.74
C VAL A 302 -3.78 -0.12 -5.76
N ALA A 303 -2.61 0.22 -6.31
CA ALA A 303 -2.49 1.08 -7.48
C ALA A 303 -1.15 0.89 -8.18
N GLY A 304 -1.11 1.20 -9.48
CA GLY A 304 0.06 1.12 -10.34
C GLY A 304 -0.34 1.16 -11.83
N GLY A 305 0.63 1.19 -12.74
CA GLY A 305 0.40 1.17 -14.19
C GLY A 305 0.28 2.57 -14.80
N THR A 306 -0.86 2.87 -15.46
CA THR A 306 -1.04 4.09 -16.28
C THR A 306 -1.32 5.38 -15.50
N LYS A 307 -1.57 5.29 -14.18
CA LYS A 307 -1.80 6.45 -13.32
C LYS A 307 -0.54 6.81 -12.57
N HIS A 308 -0.30 8.10 -12.40
CA HIS A 308 0.74 8.58 -11.51
C HIS A 308 0.28 8.38 -10.06
N VAL A 309 1.02 7.60 -9.28
CA VAL A 309 0.71 7.31 -7.88
C VAL A 309 1.58 8.21 -7.00
N GLU A 310 0.97 9.13 -6.25
CA GLU A 310 1.70 9.97 -5.28
C GLU A 310 1.91 9.26 -3.93
N GLY A 311 1.11 8.21 -3.66
CA GLY A 311 1.17 7.46 -2.40
C GLY A 311 0.26 8.08 -1.33
N ARG A 312 0.85 8.47 -0.19
CA ARG A 312 0.14 9.01 1.00
C ARG A 312 -0.99 8.11 1.46
N LEU A 313 -0.62 6.86 1.71
CA LEU A 313 -1.57 5.79 1.95
C LEU A 313 -2.12 5.84 3.37
N ASP A 314 -3.34 5.30 3.51
CA ASP A 314 -3.89 4.87 4.79
C ASP A 314 -4.64 3.55 4.59
N VAL A 315 -4.87 2.79 5.66
CA VAL A 315 -5.52 1.48 5.58
C VAL A 315 -6.36 1.20 6.81
N VAL A 316 -7.49 0.52 6.63
CA VAL A 316 -8.30 -0.05 7.71
C VAL A 316 -8.75 -1.47 7.38
N LEU A 317 -8.99 -2.30 8.39
CA LEU A 317 -9.58 -3.63 8.25
C LEU A 317 -11.10 -3.59 8.41
N ASP A 318 -11.81 -4.27 7.53
CA ASP A 318 -13.25 -4.48 7.60
C ASP A 318 -13.64 -5.85 7.03
N ARG A 319 -14.39 -6.63 7.83
CA ARG A 319 -14.92 -7.96 7.47
C ARG A 319 -13.86 -8.90 6.84
N GLY A 320 -12.65 -8.91 7.38
CA GLY A 320 -11.57 -9.75 6.87
C GLY A 320 -10.84 -9.22 5.62
N THR A 321 -11.24 -8.06 5.12
CA THR A 321 -10.63 -7.37 3.98
C THR A 321 -9.94 -6.09 4.42
N ALA A 322 -8.91 -5.68 3.69
CA ALA A 322 -8.29 -4.38 3.82
C ALA A 322 -9.02 -3.35 2.95
N ILE A 323 -9.28 -2.17 3.47
CA ILE A 323 -9.66 -0.99 2.69
C ILE A 323 -8.45 -0.07 2.69
N ALA A 324 -7.83 0.14 1.52
CA ALA A 324 -6.72 1.06 1.36
C ALA A 324 -7.20 2.36 0.71
N SER A 325 -6.66 3.49 1.15
CA SER A 325 -6.79 4.79 0.50
C SER A 325 -5.43 5.30 0.01
N TRP A 326 -5.40 5.99 -1.14
CA TRP A 326 -4.16 6.56 -1.68
C TRP A 326 -4.45 7.76 -2.60
N LEU A 327 -3.44 8.61 -2.79
CA LEU A 327 -3.44 9.64 -3.82
C LEU A 327 -2.90 9.08 -5.14
N ALA A 328 -3.69 9.27 -6.20
CA ALA A 328 -3.27 9.01 -7.58
C ALA A 328 -3.92 10.02 -8.55
N GLY A 329 -3.17 10.44 -9.56
CA GLY A 329 -3.59 11.36 -10.61
C GLY A 329 -3.26 10.87 -12.03
N ASN A 330 -3.54 11.72 -13.01
CA ASN A 330 -3.18 11.49 -14.42
C ASN A 330 -1.78 12.04 -14.79
N GLY A 331 -1.07 12.65 -13.84
CA GLY A 331 0.28 13.21 -14.05
C GLY A 331 0.31 14.63 -14.62
N GLU A 332 -0.84 15.28 -14.86
CA GLU A 332 -0.87 16.61 -15.50
C GLU A 332 -1.06 17.75 -14.49
N SER A 333 -2.10 17.70 -13.64
CA SER A 333 -2.39 18.79 -12.68
C SER A 333 -3.39 18.45 -11.57
N THR A 334 -4.14 17.36 -11.67
CA THR A 334 -5.16 16.98 -10.68
C THR A 334 -4.89 15.59 -10.12
N THR A 335 -5.06 15.46 -8.82
CA THR A 335 -4.90 14.22 -8.07
C THR A 335 -6.21 13.91 -7.37
N GLN A 336 -6.53 12.64 -7.16
CA GLN A 336 -7.74 12.23 -6.45
C GLN A 336 -7.36 11.33 -5.28
N LEU A 337 -8.17 11.37 -4.21
CA LEU A 337 -8.14 10.33 -3.19
C LEU A 337 -8.96 9.15 -3.68
N TRP A 338 -8.29 8.03 -3.83
CA TRP A 338 -8.89 6.76 -4.22
C TRP A 338 -9.04 5.86 -3.02
N VAL A 339 -10.05 4.99 -3.06
CA VAL A 339 -10.20 3.89 -2.11
C VAL A 339 -10.52 2.60 -2.82
N ARG A 340 -10.09 1.48 -2.23
CA ARG A 340 -10.38 0.12 -2.71
C ARG A 340 -10.30 -0.90 -1.59
N ARG A 341 -11.16 -1.91 -1.66
CA ARG A 341 -11.03 -3.13 -0.87
C ARG A 341 -10.10 -4.16 -1.52
N VAL A 342 -9.37 -4.88 -0.68
CA VAL A 342 -8.50 -5.99 -1.04
C VAL A 342 -8.72 -7.13 -0.06
N ALA A 343 -8.92 -8.34 -0.55
CA ALA A 343 -9.05 -9.53 0.27
C ALA A 343 -7.69 -10.25 0.43
N PRO A 344 -7.54 -11.10 1.47
CA PRO A 344 -6.30 -11.86 1.69
C PRO A 344 -5.90 -12.79 0.53
N ASP A 345 -6.84 -13.19 -0.32
CA ASP A 345 -6.59 -14.04 -1.49
C ASP A 345 -6.04 -13.28 -2.71
N GLY A 346 -5.83 -11.97 -2.59
CA GLY A 346 -5.37 -11.11 -3.68
C GLY A 346 -6.49 -10.50 -4.51
N SER A 347 -7.76 -10.88 -4.31
CA SER A 347 -8.89 -10.27 -5.02
C SER A 347 -9.07 -8.81 -4.62
N ARG A 348 -9.51 -7.99 -5.58
CA ARG A 348 -9.57 -6.53 -5.45
C ARG A 348 -10.93 -6.02 -5.88
N GLY A 349 -11.56 -5.22 -5.03
CA GLY A 349 -12.78 -4.50 -5.38
C GLY A 349 -12.50 -3.41 -6.43
N LYS A 350 -13.55 -2.91 -7.07
CA LYS A 350 -13.41 -1.75 -7.96
C LYS A 350 -12.89 -0.54 -7.17
N ALA A 351 -11.83 0.10 -7.68
CA ALA A 351 -11.32 1.34 -7.11
C ALA A 351 -12.27 2.50 -7.44
N ILE A 352 -12.54 3.35 -6.45
CA ILE A 352 -13.40 4.54 -6.58
C ILE A 352 -12.62 5.78 -6.14
N ALA A 353 -12.77 6.87 -6.89
CA ALA A 353 -12.28 8.18 -6.48
C ALA A 353 -13.36 8.86 -5.63
N ILE A 354 -13.00 9.36 -4.45
CA ILE A 354 -13.97 9.89 -3.47
C ILE A 354 -13.86 11.40 -3.27
N LEU A 355 -12.72 12.01 -3.64
CA LEU A 355 -12.54 13.45 -3.73
C LEU A 355 -11.40 13.81 -4.69
N THR A 356 -11.46 15.03 -5.24
CA THR A 356 -10.37 15.63 -6.03
C THR A 356 -9.58 16.60 -5.15
N THR A 357 -8.25 16.61 -5.30
CA THR A 357 -7.30 17.43 -4.55
C THR A 357 -6.08 17.77 -5.43
N SER A 358 -4.98 18.20 -4.81
CA SER A 358 -3.73 18.57 -5.44
C SER A 358 -2.62 17.52 -5.24
N PRO A 359 -1.73 17.32 -6.24
CA PRO A 359 -0.49 16.56 -6.06
C PRO A 359 0.53 17.27 -5.16
N SER A 360 0.33 18.56 -4.86
CA SER A 360 1.28 19.36 -4.08
C SER A 360 1.49 18.82 -2.66
N ARG A 361 2.63 19.15 -2.06
CA ARG A 361 2.94 18.80 -0.66
C ARG A 361 1.89 19.37 0.32
N ALA A 362 1.26 20.49 -0.01
CA ALA A 362 0.27 21.16 0.82
C ALA A 362 -1.01 20.33 1.06
N SER A 363 -1.33 19.35 0.21
CA SER A 363 -2.47 18.45 0.47
C SER A 363 -2.21 17.47 1.63
N GLY A 364 -0.95 17.35 2.10
CA GLY A 364 -0.57 16.54 3.26
C GLY A 364 -0.97 15.07 3.11
N PHE A 365 -1.21 14.39 4.22
CA PHE A 365 -1.62 12.99 4.24
C PHE A 365 -3.10 12.90 4.66
N PRO A 366 -4.01 12.54 3.74
CA PRO A 366 -5.36 12.17 4.13
C PRO A 366 -5.33 11.02 5.13
N ARG A 367 -6.23 11.07 6.11
CA ARG A 367 -6.35 10.07 7.17
C ARG A 367 -7.71 9.42 7.12
N MET A 368 -7.76 8.13 7.42
CA MET A 368 -8.97 7.33 7.37
C MET A 368 -9.09 6.50 8.64
N VAL A 369 -10.27 6.50 9.24
CA VAL A 369 -10.62 5.58 10.33
C VAL A 369 -11.99 4.95 10.08
N LYS A 370 -12.22 3.77 10.66
CA LYS A 370 -13.51 3.11 10.63
C LYS A 370 -14.32 3.49 11.86
N ARG A 371 -15.60 3.83 11.69
CA ARG A 371 -16.56 4.05 12.77
C ARG A 371 -17.89 3.41 12.40
N ALA A 372 -18.33 2.42 13.18
CA ALA A 372 -19.57 1.68 12.93
C ALA A 372 -19.70 1.21 11.45
N GLY A 373 -20.65 1.77 10.71
CA GLY A 373 -20.93 1.46 9.31
C GLY A 373 -20.19 2.31 8.28
N ASP A 374 -19.30 3.20 8.73
CA ASP A 374 -18.70 4.27 7.90
C ASP A 374 -17.17 4.29 7.98
N LEU A 375 -16.59 4.83 6.91
CA LEU A 375 -15.22 5.34 6.87
C LEU A 375 -15.28 6.84 7.06
N VAL A 376 -14.55 7.35 8.06
CA VAL A 376 -14.38 8.78 8.30
C VAL A 376 -13.02 9.19 7.77
N PHE A 377 -13.01 10.20 6.91
CA PHE A 377 -11.82 10.78 6.31
C PHE A 377 -11.57 12.19 6.86
N ALA A 378 -10.30 12.56 6.98
CA ALA A 378 -9.86 13.94 7.18
C ALA A 378 -8.70 14.27 6.25
N TRP A 379 -8.71 15.45 5.64
CA TRP A 379 -7.69 15.88 4.68
C TRP A 379 -7.44 17.39 4.73
N THR A 380 -6.29 17.81 4.21
CA THR A 380 -6.01 19.23 3.98
C THR A 380 -6.42 19.60 2.57
N ASP A 381 -7.35 20.56 2.46
CA ASP A 381 -7.66 21.28 1.23
C ASP A 381 -6.59 22.38 1.02
N PRO A 382 -5.74 22.30 -0.02
CA PRO A 382 -4.50 23.08 -0.12
C PRO A 382 -4.68 24.50 -0.68
N GLY A 383 -5.91 25.04 -0.73
CA GLY A 383 -6.16 26.39 -1.26
C GLY A 383 -5.39 27.52 -0.55
N PRO A 384 -5.39 28.75 -1.08
CA PRO A 384 -4.88 29.93 -0.38
C PRO A 384 -6.04 30.69 0.32
N PRO A 385 -6.29 30.49 1.63
CA PRO A 385 -5.55 29.70 2.61
C PRO A 385 -6.06 28.25 2.74
N SER A 386 -5.20 27.35 3.25
CA SER A 386 -5.52 25.93 3.34
C SER A 386 -6.63 25.68 4.35
N ARG A 387 -7.27 24.51 4.32
CA ARG A 387 -8.24 24.16 5.35
C ARG A 387 -8.35 22.66 5.58
N VAL A 388 -8.41 22.25 6.84
CA VAL A 388 -8.77 20.89 7.21
C VAL A 388 -10.26 20.66 6.95
N ARG A 389 -10.54 19.52 6.30
CA ARG A 389 -11.87 19.03 5.95
C ARG A 389 -12.06 17.62 6.47
N ALA A 390 -13.32 17.20 6.62
CA ALA A 390 -13.67 15.83 6.92
C ALA A 390 -14.92 15.40 6.16
N GLY A 391 -15.10 14.08 6.07
CA GLY A 391 -16.25 13.49 5.40
C GLY A 391 -16.40 12.01 5.73
N ALA A 392 -17.60 11.47 5.53
CA ALA A 392 -17.91 10.07 5.71
C ALA A 392 -18.26 9.39 4.38
N LEU A 393 -17.83 8.14 4.24
CA LEU A 393 -18.25 7.24 3.18
C LEU A 393 -18.81 5.98 3.83
N ARG A 394 -20.01 5.55 3.43
CA ARG A 394 -20.56 4.27 3.90
C ARG A 394 -19.61 3.12 3.53
N LEU A 395 -19.37 2.19 4.45
CA LEU A 395 -18.50 1.04 4.19
C LEU A 395 -18.96 0.20 2.99
N ASP A 396 -20.27 0.05 2.81
CA ASP A 396 -20.89 -0.69 1.70
C ASP A 396 -20.76 0.02 0.33
N ALA A 397 -20.46 1.33 0.33
CA ALA A 397 -20.19 2.09 -0.88
C ALA A 397 -18.79 1.79 -1.45
N VAL A 398 -17.87 1.23 -0.66
CA VAL A 398 -16.59 0.72 -1.16
C VAL A 398 -16.81 -0.69 -1.68
N PRO A 399 -16.74 -0.92 -3.02
CA PRO A 399 -17.09 -2.21 -3.60
C PRO A 399 -16.26 -3.33 -2.99
N MET A 400 -16.93 -4.39 -2.56
CA MET A 400 -16.25 -5.62 -2.14
C MET A 400 -15.39 -6.13 -3.31
N PRO A 401 -14.26 -6.79 -3.02
CA PRO A 401 -13.66 -7.69 -3.99
C PRO A 401 -14.75 -8.64 -4.46
N ASP A 402 -14.85 -8.86 -5.77
CA ASP A 402 -15.74 -9.89 -6.30
C ASP A 402 -15.25 -11.22 -5.71
N GLY A 403 -15.84 -11.64 -4.59
CA GLY A 403 -15.73 -13.01 -4.13
C GLY A 403 -16.42 -13.91 -5.17
N PRO A 404 -16.14 -15.22 -5.18
CA PRO A 404 -17.04 -16.13 -5.88
C PRO A 404 -18.44 -15.87 -5.32
N ALA A 405 -19.40 -15.55 -6.19
CA ALA A 405 -20.77 -15.26 -5.79
C ALA A 405 -21.24 -16.31 -4.78
N SER A 406 -21.89 -15.88 -3.70
CA SER A 406 -22.55 -16.73 -2.72
C SER A 406 -23.69 -17.51 -3.40
N GLY A 407 -23.32 -18.57 -4.11
CA GLY A 407 -24.16 -19.68 -4.55
C GLY A 407 -23.73 -20.90 -3.75
N GLN A 408 -24.69 -21.47 -3.03
CA GLN A 408 -24.67 -22.73 -2.30
C GLN A 408 -23.44 -23.63 -2.45
N LEU A 409 -22.93 -24.05 -1.29
CA LEU A 409 -22.07 -25.22 -1.09
C LEU A 409 -22.49 -26.41 -1.96
N THR A 410 -21.82 -26.60 -3.09
CA THR A 410 -21.63 -27.93 -3.69
C THR A 410 -20.13 -28.17 -3.80
N LYS A 411 -19.66 -29.14 -3.01
CA LYS A 411 -18.32 -29.74 -3.11
C LYS A 411 -17.91 -29.97 -4.57
N GLN A 412 -17.01 -29.16 -5.12
CA GLN A 412 -16.19 -29.45 -6.30
C GLN A 412 -14.88 -28.65 -6.15
N SER A 413 -13.82 -29.23 -5.56
CA SER A 413 -12.69 -29.88 -6.25
C SER A 413 -12.16 -29.10 -7.47
N GLY A 414 -11.05 -28.37 -7.28
CA GLY A 414 -10.16 -27.87 -8.35
C GLY A 414 -10.52 -26.53 -9.00
N THR A 415 -9.67 -25.50 -8.85
CA THR A 415 -9.73 -24.25 -9.62
C THR A 415 -9.37 -24.51 -11.09
N ASP A 416 -10.34 -24.31 -11.97
CA ASP A 416 -10.22 -24.54 -13.41
C ASP A 416 -9.83 -23.27 -14.16
N LEU A 417 -8.54 -23.15 -14.54
CA LEU A 417 -8.02 -22.09 -15.41
C LEU A 417 -8.35 -22.30 -16.90
N THR A 418 -9.20 -23.28 -17.24
CA THR A 418 -9.63 -23.56 -18.62
C THR A 418 -10.88 -22.80 -19.06
N ALA A 419 -11.57 -22.09 -18.15
CA ALA A 419 -12.85 -21.41 -18.43
C ALA A 419 -12.74 -20.11 -19.28
N ARG A 420 -11.55 -19.52 -19.39
CA ARG A 420 -11.24 -18.50 -20.41
C ARG A 420 -9.87 -18.83 -20.99
N ASN A 421 -9.82 -19.06 -22.29
CA ASN A 421 -8.58 -19.28 -23.01
C ASN A 421 -8.01 -17.93 -23.47
N PRO A 422 -7.07 -17.28 -22.74
CA PRO A 422 -6.47 -16.01 -23.18
C PRO A 422 -5.69 -16.15 -24.49
N LEU A 423 -5.43 -17.39 -24.90
CA LEU A 423 -4.76 -17.74 -26.14
C LEU A 423 -5.77 -18.00 -27.28
N GLU A 424 -7.07 -17.87 -27.10
CA GLU A 424 -8.00 -17.99 -28.23
C GLU A 424 -7.84 -16.80 -29.19
N GLY A 425 -7.45 -17.07 -30.44
CA GLY A 425 -7.23 -16.03 -31.45
C GLY A 425 -6.02 -15.11 -31.18
N TYR A 426 -5.16 -15.46 -30.22
CA TYR A 426 -4.01 -14.63 -29.85
C TYR A 426 -2.99 -14.47 -31.00
N ARG A 427 -2.52 -13.24 -31.17
CA ARG A 427 -1.52 -12.84 -32.17
C ARG A 427 -0.42 -12.00 -31.53
N ALA A 428 0.79 -12.22 -32.01
CA ALA A 428 1.99 -11.47 -31.62
C ALA A 428 2.88 -11.24 -32.85
N THR A 429 4.06 -10.68 -32.62
CA THR A 429 5.07 -10.48 -33.67
C THR A 429 6.26 -11.39 -33.41
N ASP A 430 6.82 -12.04 -34.43
CA ASP A 430 8.07 -12.81 -34.29
C ASP A 430 9.31 -11.90 -34.22
N LEU A 431 10.51 -12.50 -34.13
CA LEU A 431 11.77 -11.76 -34.05
C LEU A 431 12.15 -11.08 -35.38
N GLU A 432 11.53 -11.47 -36.49
CA GLU A 432 11.71 -10.93 -37.84
C GLU A 432 10.68 -9.82 -38.17
N GLY A 433 9.74 -9.54 -37.26
CA GLY A 433 8.72 -8.51 -37.44
C GLY A 433 7.45 -8.99 -38.15
N LYS A 434 7.29 -10.29 -38.41
CA LYS A 434 6.09 -10.87 -39.04
C LYS A 434 5.04 -11.19 -37.99
N SER A 435 3.78 -11.13 -38.39
CA SER A 435 2.67 -11.54 -37.52
C SER A 435 2.68 -13.06 -37.33
N ALA A 436 2.61 -13.50 -36.07
CA ALA A 436 2.45 -14.89 -35.68
C ALA A 436 1.12 -15.07 -34.94
N SER A 437 0.44 -16.19 -35.18
CA SER A 437 -0.83 -16.53 -34.52
C SER A 437 -0.75 -17.89 -33.85
N ILE A 438 -1.29 -17.98 -32.64
CA ILE A 438 -1.44 -19.28 -31.96
C ILE A 438 -2.37 -20.25 -32.73
N SER A 439 -3.26 -19.71 -33.57
CA SER A 439 -4.14 -20.52 -34.42
C SER A 439 -3.35 -21.30 -35.48
N ASP A 440 -2.16 -20.83 -35.85
CA ASP A 440 -1.28 -21.49 -36.81
C ASP A 440 -0.64 -22.77 -36.22
N LEU A 441 -0.73 -22.95 -34.89
CA LEU A 441 -0.23 -24.10 -34.15
C LEU A 441 -1.32 -25.11 -33.78
N LYS A 442 -2.56 -24.94 -34.28
CA LYS A 442 -3.64 -25.93 -34.06
C LYS A 442 -3.22 -27.33 -34.52
N GLY A 443 -3.63 -28.35 -33.77
CA GLY A 443 -3.22 -29.74 -33.99
C GLY A 443 -1.93 -30.14 -33.26
N ARG A 444 -1.23 -29.19 -32.62
CA ARG A 444 -0.05 -29.42 -31.77
C ARG A 444 -0.40 -29.17 -30.31
N VAL A 445 0.35 -29.80 -29.41
CA VAL A 445 0.35 -29.43 -27.99
C VAL A 445 1.34 -28.28 -27.83
N VAL A 446 0.90 -27.16 -27.24
CA VAL A 446 1.69 -25.92 -27.20
C VAL A 446 1.89 -25.45 -25.76
N LEU A 447 3.14 -25.38 -25.30
CA LEU A 447 3.48 -24.74 -24.04
C LEU A 447 3.90 -23.30 -24.31
N VAL A 448 3.06 -22.35 -23.91
CA VAL A 448 3.32 -20.92 -24.01
C VAL A 448 3.90 -20.42 -22.69
N ASN A 449 5.03 -19.73 -22.74
CA ASN A 449 5.65 -19.08 -21.58
C ASN A 449 5.78 -17.57 -21.83
N LEU A 450 5.33 -16.77 -20.88
CA LEU A 450 5.55 -15.33 -20.84
C LEU A 450 6.82 -15.07 -20.03
N TRP A 451 7.77 -14.35 -20.62
CA TRP A 451 9.08 -14.09 -20.03
C TRP A 451 9.62 -12.71 -20.41
N ALA A 452 10.69 -12.29 -19.74
CA ALA A 452 11.45 -11.12 -20.12
C ALA A 452 12.95 -11.32 -19.86
N THR A 453 13.82 -10.63 -20.58
CA THR A 453 15.28 -10.77 -20.44
C THR A 453 15.78 -10.34 -19.06
N TRP A 454 15.10 -9.37 -18.43
CA TRP A 454 15.39 -8.88 -17.08
C TRP A 454 14.83 -9.77 -15.95
N CYS A 455 13.89 -10.68 -16.25
CA CYS A 455 13.24 -11.56 -15.27
C CYS A 455 14.17 -12.70 -14.84
N GLU A 456 14.71 -12.64 -13.62
CA GLU A 456 15.64 -13.65 -13.10
C GLU A 456 15.04 -15.07 -13.00
N PRO A 457 13.81 -15.28 -12.49
CA PRO A 457 13.22 -16.61 -12.48
C PRO A 457 12.99 -17.16 -13.89
N CYS A 458 12.67 -16.32 -14.88
CA CYS A 458 12.52 -16.73 -16.27
C CYS A 458 13.84 -17.22 -16.87
N ARG A 459 14.97 -16.57 -16.52
CA ARG A 459 16.31 -17.03 -16.93
C ARG A 459 16.64 -18.39 -16.29
N ALA A 460 16.20 -18.61 -15.05
CA ALA A 460 16.39 -19.88 -14.35
C ALA A 460 15.54 -21.03 -14.93
N GLU A 461 14.38 -20.75 -15.53
CA GLU A 461 13.52 -21.75 -16.20
C GLU A 461 14.04 -22.20 -17.57
N ALA A 462 14.85 -21.39 -18.25
CA ALA A 462 15.24 -21.66 -19.63
C ALA A 462 15.85 -23.07 -19.86
N PRO A 463 16.73 -23.60 -18.97
CA PRO A 463 17.20 -24.98 -19.09
C PRO A 463 16.09 -26.04 -18.96
N GLU A 464 15.04 -25.76 -18.20
CA GLU A 464 13.91 -26.67 -17.98
C GLU A 464 13.03 -26.79 -19.23
N PHE A 465 12.75 -25.68 -19.92
CA PHE A 465 12.01 -25.72 -21.19
C PHE A 465 12.78 -26.42 -22.29
N ARG A 466 14.11 -26.29 -22.32
CA ARG A 466 14.95 -27.10 -23.22
C ARG A 466 14.77 -28.60 -22.95
N ARG A 467 14.82 -29.02 -21.69
CA ARG A 467 14.59 -30.45 -21.33
C ARG A 467 13.20 -30.93 -21.71
N LEU A 468 12.16 -30.11 -21.52
CA LEU A 468 10.81 -30.48 -21.96
C LEU A 468 10.73 -30.66 -23.48
N ARG A 469 11.40 -29.81 -24.26
CA ARG A 469 11.49 -29.97 -25.72
C ARG A 469 12.22 -31.25 -26.12
N ASP A 470 13.34 -31.57 -25.48
CA ASP A 470 14.09 -32.78 -25.77
C ASP A 470 13.26 -34.05 -25.49
N LEU A 471 12.49 -34.05 -24.40
CA LEU A 471 11.68 -35.19 -23.98
C LEU A 471 10.36 -35.34 -24.76
N PHE A 472 9.67 -34.24 -25.03
CA PHE A 472 8.29 -34.25 -25.53
C PHE A 472 8.13 -33.63 -26.92
N GLY A 473 9.14 -32.92 -27.43
CA GLY A 473 9.16 -32.36 -28.79
C GLY A 473 8.94 -33.42 -29.87
N PRO A 474 9.65 -34.57 -29.85
CA PRO A 474 9.41 -35.66 -30.81
C PRO A 474 7.98 -36.24 -30.76
N ARG A 475 7.28 -36.05 -29.64
CA ARG A 475 5.89 -36.50 -29.44
C ARG A 475 4.85 -35.45 -29.83
N GLY A 476 5.30 -34.27 -30.28
CA GLY A 476 4.42 -33.24 -30.82
C GLY A 476 4.31 -31.96 -29.99
N LEU A 477 5.04 -31.82 -28.87
CA LEU A 477 5.11 -30.58 -28.10
C LEU A 477 5.80 -29.46 -28.91
N VAL A 478 5.30 -28.25 -28.79
CA VAL A 478 5.93 -27.00 -29.25
C VAL A 478 5.99 -26.04 -28.09
N VAL A 479 7.15 -25.43 -27.81
CA VAL A 479 7.30 -24.44 -26.75
C VAL A 479 7.47 -23.05 -27.36
N VAL A 480 6.57 -22.13 -27.00
CA VAL A 480 6.51 -20.76 -27.48
C VAL A 480 6.86 -19.80 -26.35
N GLY A 481 7.90 -18.99 -26.51
CA GLY A 481 8.25 -17.93 -25.58
C GLY A 481 7.71 -16.58 -26.06
N ILE A 482 6.82 -15.95 -25.30
CA ILE A 482 6.35 -14.59 -25.53
C ILE A 482 7.17 -13.64 -24.65
N SER A 483 8.11 -12.92 -25.26
CA SER A 483 8.85 -11.86 -24.59
C SER A 483 7.95 -10.64 -24.37
N THR A 484 7.94 -10.16 -23.13
CA THR A 484 7.24 -8.95 -22.71
C THR A 484 8.18 -7.75 -22.59
N ASP A 485 9.43 -7.92 -23.02
CA ASP A 485 10.39 -6.82 -23.12
C ASP A 485 9.84 -5.73 -24.05
N GLY A 486 10.27 -4.49 -23.81
CA GLY A 486 9.80 -3.35 -24.58
C GLY A 486 10.15 -3.43 -26.08
N PRO A 487 9.62 -2.49 -26.89
CA PRO A 487 9.87 -2.44 -28.33
C PRO A 487 11.35 -2.22 -28.67
N ASN A 488 12.13 -1.58 -27.81
CA ASN A 488 13.53 -1.18 -28.03
C ASN A 488 14.55 -2.29 -27.67
N GLU A 489 14.09 -3.39 -27.09
CA GLU A 489 14.91 -4.44 -26.47
C GLU A 489 15.07 -5.67 -27.37
N LEU A 490 14.70 -5.57 -28.66
CA LEU A 490 14.74 -6.68 -29.63
C LEU A 490 16.07 -7.43 -29.66
N GLU A 491 17.18 -6.70 -29.60
CA GLU A 491 18.52 -7.29 -29.64
C GLU A 491 18.84 -8.11 -28.39
N LEU A 492 18.36 -7.69 -27.22
CA LEU A 492 18.51 -8.45 -25.97
C LEU A 492 17.70 -9.74 -26.01
N VAL A 493 16.46 -9.66 -26.52
CA VAL A 493 15.58 -10.82 -26.70
C VAL A 493 16.20 -11.83 -27.67
N ARG A 494 16.75 -11.37 -28.80
CA ARG A 494 17.45 -12.23 -29.77
C ARG A 494 18.64 -12.94 -29.14
N ARG A 495 19.54 -12.20 -28.50
CA ARG A 495 20.74 -12.76 -27.83
C ARG A 495 20.38 -13.80 -26.79
N PHE A 496 19.38 -13.51 -25.95
CA PHE A 496 18.94 -14.46 -24.93
C PHE A 496 18.32 -15.72 -25.56
N SER A 497 17.45 -15.56 -26.56
CA SER A 497 16.83 -16.67 -27.28
C SER A 497 17.87 -17.60 -27.93
N GLU A 498 18.85 -17.02 -28.64
CA GLU A 498 19.91 -17.75 -29.31
C GLU A 498 20.83 -18.50 -28.33
N ALA A 499 21.18 -17.87 -27.20
CA ALA A 499 22.02 -18.47 -26.18
C ALA A 499 21.27 -19.58 -25.42
N SER A 500 20.04 -19.31 -25.01
CA SER A 500 19.25 -20.19 -24.15
C SER A 500 18.58 -21.34 -24.89
N LYS A 501 18.36 -21.21 -26.21
CA LYS A 501 17.67 -22.17 -27.10
C LYS A 501 16.49 -22.90 -26.42
N CYS A 502 15.74 -22.20 -25.57
CA CYS A 502 14.75 -22.81 -24.70
C CYS A 502 13.36 -22.89 -25.34
N TYR A 503 13.14 -22.10 -26.41
CA TYR A 503 11.88 -22.05 -27.16
C TYR A 503 12.05 -22.56 -28.60
N ASP A 504 11.00 -23.17 -29.16
CA ASP A 504 10.90 -23.47 -30.60
C ASP A 504 10.57 -22.20 -31.39
N LEU A 505 9.71 -21.36 -30.83
CA LEU A 505 9.28 -20.08 -31.40
C LEU A 505 9.39 -18.99 -30.35
N VAL A 506 9.87 -17.81 -30.75
CA VAL A 506 9.91 -16.63 -29.89
C VAL A 506 9.11 -15.51 -30.51
N TRP A 507 8.15 -15.03 -29.75
CA TRP A 507 7.28 -13.91 -30.10
C TRP A 507 7.52 -12.74 -29.16
N ARG A 508 7.08 -11.57 -29.57
CA ARG A 508 7.18 -10.31 -28.85
C ARG A 508 5.80 -9.69 -28.74
N ASP A 509 5.44 -9.36 -27.51
CA ASP A 509 4.28 -8.55 -27.21
C ASP A 509 4.51 -7.89 -25.83
N SER A 510 4.93 -6.63 -25.82
CA SER A 510 5.17 -5.89 -24.58
C SER A 510 3.90 -5.69 -23.75
N ALA A 511 2.71 -5.88 -24.34
CA ALA A 511 1.43 -5.84 -23.66
C ALA A 511 0.92 -7.24 -23.24
N ALA A 512 1.70 -8.31 -23.44
CA ALA A 512 1.27 -9.67 -23.13
C ALA A 512 0.88 -9.84 -21.66
N MET A 513 1.63 -9.29 -20.70
CA MET A 513 1.25 -9.39 -19.28
C MET A 513 -0.14 -8.81 -19.02
N GLN A 514 -0.44 -7.66 -19.64
CA GLN A 514 -1.74 -7.00 -19.54
C GLN A 514 -2.85 -7.79 -20.24
N ARG A 515 -2.59 -8.30 -21.45
CA ARG A 515 -3.59 -9.06 -22.26
C ARG A 515 -3.95 -10.40 -21.62
N PHE A 516 -2.98 -11.07 -21.04
CA PHE A 516 -3.18 -12.35 -20.33
C PHE A 516 -3.65 -12.14 -18.90
N GLY A 517 -3.66 -10.90 -18.39
CA GLY A 517 -4.05 -10.59 -17.03
C GLY A 517 -3.09 -11.17 -15.98
N VAL A 518 -1.83 -11.41 -16.34
CA VAL A 518 -0.82 -11.95 -15.43
C VAL A 518 -0.09 -10.82 -14.70
N PRO A 519 0.01 -10.88 -13.36
CA PRO A 519 0.59 -9.79 -12.58
C PRO A 519 2.11 -9.87 -12.45
N ALA A 520 2.71 -11.01 -12.81
CA ALA A 520 4.13 -11.28 -12.67
C ALA A 520 4.61 -12.28 -13.74
N LEU A 521 5.92 -12.31 -13.97
CA LEU A 521 6.59 -13.31 -14.79
C LEU A 521 7.40 -14.27 -13.89
N PRO A 522 7.65 -15.51 -14.33
CA PRO A 522 7.13 -16.14 -15.55
C PRO A 522 5.67 -16.58 -15.37
N ALA A 523 4.97 -16.75 -16.50
CA ALA A 523 3.66 -17.40 -16.53
C ALA A 523 3.60 -18.38 -17.69
N SER A 524 3.11 -19.59 -17.44
CA SER A 524 3.08 -20.67 -18.44
C SER A 524 1.66 -21.20 -18.65
N TYR A 525 1.33 -21.55 -19.88
CA TYR A 525 0.06 -22.13 -20.31
C TYR A 525 0.32 -23.30 -21.25
N LEU A 526 -0.28 -24.46 -21.00
CA LEU A 526 -0.25 -25.60 -21.90
C LEU A 526 -1.57 -25.69 -22.66
N LEU A 527 -1.50 -25.73 -23.98
CA LEU A 527 -2.63 -25.94 -24.87
C LEU A 527 -2.65 -27.38 -25.39
N ASP A 528 -3.83 -28.00 -25.42
CA ASP A 528 -4.04 -29.28 -26.12
C ASP A 528 -4.10 -29.09 -27.64
N ARG A 529 -4.20 -30.21 -28.40
CA ARG A 529 -4.27 -30.19 -29.87
C ARG A 529 -5.50 -29.45 -30.43
N ALA A 530 -6.56 -29.28 -29.65
CA ALA A 530 -7.73 -28.51 -30.02
C ALA A 530 -7.54 -27.00 -29.78
N GLY A 531 -6.43 -26.62 -29.13
CA GLY A 531 -6.09 -25.25 -28.76
C GLY A 531 -6.71 -24.80 -27.44
N ARG A 532 -7.21 -25.71 -26.61
CA ARG A 532 -7.78 -25.41 -25.29
C ARG A 532 -6.68 -25.42 -24.24
N VAL A 533 -6.76 -24.53 -23.24
CA VAL A 533 -5.86 -24.58 -22.08
C VAL A 533 -6.11 -25.89 -21.35
N ALA A 534 -5.06 -26.70 -21.18
CA ALA A 534 -5.07 -27.94 -20.41
C ALA A 534 -4.36 -27.77 -19.06
N TRP A 535 -3.49 -26.76 -18.94
CA TRP A 535 -2.78 -26.43 -17.71
C TRP A 535 -2.28 -24.98 -17.76
N SER A 536 -2.10 -24.35 -16.60
CA SER A 536 -1.37 -23.09 -16.51
C SER A 536 -0.78 -22.88 -15.12
N LYS A 537 0.23 -22.02 -15.03
CA LYS A 537 0.94 -21.70 -13.80
C LYS A 537 1.48 -20.28 -13.83
N LEU A 538 1.30 -19.58 -12.72
CA LEU A 538 1.99 -18.33 -12.42
C LEU A 538 3.20 -18.65 -11.53
N GLY A 539 4.39 -18.19 -11.92
CA GLY A 539 5.66 -18.58 -11.32
C GLY A 539 6.34 -19.77 -12.01
N THR A 540 7.46 -20.23 -11.44
CA THR A 540 8.41 -21.14 -12.09
C THR A 540 7.81 -22.52 -12.44
N ALA A 541 7.84 -22.89 -13.71
CA ALA A 541 7.56 -24.20 -14.28
C ALA A 541 8.87 -24.95 -14.56
N THR A 542 8.96 -26.21 -14.13
CA THR A 542 10.16 -27.04 -14.30
C THR A 542 9.84 -28.32 -15.06
N SER A 543 10.86 -28.97 -15.62
CA SER A 543 10.68 -30.24 -16.34
C SER A 543 10.32 -31.41 -15.40
N SER A 544 10.48 -31.21 -14.09
CA SER A 544 10.12 -32.14 -13.01
C SER A 544 8.75 -31.86 -12.38
N ASP A 545 8.03 -30.83 -12.81
CA ASP A 545 6.70 -30.51 -12.31
C ASP A 545 5.73 -31.66 -12.62
N SER A 546 5.28 -32.36 -11.56
CA SER A 546 4.49 -33.59 -11.69
C SER A 546 3.13 -33.35 -12.33
N GLU A 547 2.53 -32.18 -12.12
CA GLU A 547 1.23 -31.84 -12.69
C GLU A 547 1.37 -31.55 -14.19
N LEU A 548 2.35 -30.72 -14.57
CA LEU A 548 2.66 -30.44 -15.97
C LEU A 548 2.96 -31.73 -16.74
N ARG A 549 3.80 -32.62 -16.20
CA ARG A 549 4.13 -33.91 -16.83
C ARG A 549 2.91 -34.81 -16.98
N SER A 550 2.09 -34.93 -15.93
CA SER A 550 0.87 -35.74 -15.95
C SER A 550 -0.08 -35.29 -17.05
N ILE A 551 -0.21 -33.98 -17.26
CA ILE A 551 -1.09 -33.42 -18.30
C ILE A 551 -0.44 -33.59 -19.68
N LEU A 552 0.86 -33.34 -19.83
CA LEU A 552 1.59 -33.59 -21.08
C LEU A 552 1.42 -35.03 -21.56
N GLU A 553 1.53 -36.02 -20.67
CA GLU A 553 1.30 -37.43 -21.01
C GLU A 553 -0.14 -37.75 -21.45
N LYS A 554 -1.12 -36.94 -21.05
CA LYS A 554 -2.53 -37.10 -21.46
C LYS A 554 -2.86 -36.43 -22.78
N VAL A 555 -2.18 -35.33 -23.13
CA VAL A 555 -2.53 -34.50 -24.29
C VAL A 555 -1.62 -34.71 -25.51
N LEU A 556 -0.43 -35.30 -25.32
CA LEU A 556 0.50 -35.71 -26.38
C LEU A 556 0.20 -37.13 -26.86
#